data_AF-A0A3P6DVY5-F1
#
_entry.id   AF-A0A3P6DVY5-F1
#
_cell.length_a   1.000
_cell.length_b   1.000
_cell.length_c   1.000
_cell.angle_alpha   90.00
_cell.angle_beta   90.00
_cell.angle_gamma   90.00
#
_symmetry.space_group_name_H-M   'P 1'
#
loop_
_entity.id
_entity.type
_entity.pdbx_description
1 polymer ?
#
loop_
_entity_poly.entity_id
_entity_poly.type
_entity_poly.pdbx_seq_one_letter_code
_entity_poly.pdbx_strand_id
1 'polypeptide(L)'
;MWIGIAYAHHVRELELNATSNNRETFRFPRSLYNCETLETLKLRAWVLVDVPSQACLKSLRTLHLHYVDYKDHSSFPNLLFGCPNLENLLLRHNQYYGQIFTIAVPSLRTLTIYDYNDGKDFVGYVINAPSLKYLNIHGFKALNCCLIENAPELVEANIDKSLR
;
A
#
# COMPACT_ATOMS: atom_id res chain seq x y z
N MET A 1 -19.50 8.61 12.15
CA MET A 1 -20.25 9.75 11.60
C MET A 1 -19.74 10.23 10.22
N TRP A 2 -18.48 10.03 9.81
CA TRP A 2 -18.01 10.40 8.45
C TRP A 2 -18.26 9.34 7.36
N ILE A 3 -18.29 8.05 7.71
CA ILE A 3 -18.52 6.93 6.76
C ILE A 3 -19.85 7.09 6.01
N GLY A 4 -20.91 7.54 6.71
CA GLY A 4 -22.22 7.77 6.10
C GLY A 4 -22.19 8.87 5.04
N ILE A 5 -21.36 9.90 5.23
CA ILE A 5 -21.15 10.96 4.23
C ILE A 5 -20.47 10.38 2.99
N ALA A 6 -19.45 9.53 3.18
CA ALA A 6 -18.74 8.90 2.06
C ALA A 6 -19.69 8.06 1.17
N TYR A 7 -20.60 7.31 1.80
CA TYR A 7 -21.62 6.54 1.10
C TYR A 7 -22.69 7.41 0.44
N ALA A 8 -23.24 8.39 1.16
CA ALA A 8 -24.31 9.25 0.66
C ALA A 8 -23.89 10.08 -0.56
N HIS A 9 -22.60 10.40 -0.67
CA HIS A 9 -22.06 11.22 -1.75
C HIS A 9 -21.24 10.42 -2.78
N HIS A 10 -21.30 9.09 -2.75
CA HIS A 10 -20.59 8.24 -3.72
C HIS A 10 -19.11 8.64 -3.87
N VAL A 11 -18.44 8.86 -2.74
CA VAL A 11 -17.09 9.41 -2.72
C VAL A 11 -16.15 8.56 -3.57
N ARG A 12 -15.42 9.22 -4.47
CA ARG A 12 -14.42 8.62 -5.36
C ARG A 12 -13.00 8.72 -4.81
N GLU A 13 -12.73 9.68 -3.95
CA GLU A 13 -11.43 9.84 -3.29
C GLU A 13 -11.60 10.00 -1.79
N LEU A 14 -10.92 9.15 -1.02
CA LEU A 14 -10.88 9.21 0.43
C LEU A 14 -9.44 9.28 0.90
N GLU A 15 -9.13 10.34 1.63
CA GLU A 15 -7.88 10.46 2.38
C GLU A 15 -8.17 10.43 3.87
N LEU A 16 -7.51 9.52 4.58
CA LEU A 16 -7.66 9.35 6.02
C LEU A 16 -6.28 9.43 6.68
N ASN A 17 -6.10 10.46 7.48
CA ASN A 17 -4.90 10.68 8.27
C ASN A 17 -5.24 10.54 9.75
N ALA A 18 -4.79 9.44 10.36
CA ALA A 18 -5.03 9.19 11.77
C ALA A 18 -3.80 9.59 12.57
N THR A 19 -3.82 10.78 13.16
CA THR A 19 -2.81 11.21 14.14
C THR A 19 -3.35 10.94 15.55
N SER A 20 -2.54 10.30 16.39
CA SER A 20 -2.90 10.01 17.78
C SER A 20 -1.76 10.37 18.71
N ASN A 21 -2.08 11.11 19.77
CA ASN A 21 -1.12 11.46 20.84
C ASN A 21 -0.94 10.31 21.84
N ASN A 22 -1.87 9.34 21.85
CA ASN A 22 -1.94 8.27 22.84
C ASN A 22 -1.52 6.90 22.28
N ARG A 23 -0.91 6.86 21.09
CA ARG A 23 -0.54 5.62 20.36
C ARG A 23 -1.72 4.70 20.03
N GLU A 24 -2.95 5.20 20.09
CA GLU A 24 -4.13 4.44 19.67
C GLU A 24 -4.19 4.39 18.14
N THR A 25 -4.40 3.19 17.60
CA THR A 25 -4.56 3.00 16.15
C THR A 25 -6.03 3.14 15.74
N PHE A 26 -6.24 3.85 14.64
CA PHE A 26 -7.53 3.96 13.99
C PHE A 26 -7.76 2.78 13.07
N ARG A 27 -8.72 1.91 13.39
CA ARG A 27 -9.08 0.80 12.51
C ARG A 27 -9.83 1.33 11.29
N PHE A 28 -9.31 1.04 10.10
CA PHE A 28 -10.01 1.39 8.87
C PHE A 28 -11.38 0.66 8.83
N PRO A 29 -12.50 1.38 8.62
CA PRO A 29 -13.82 0.78 8.73
C PRO A 29 -14.04 -0.32 7.69
N ARG A 30 -14.42 -1.51 8.16
CA ARG A 30 -14.60 -2.68 7.29
C ARG A 30 -15.64 -2.48 6.18
N SER A 31 -16.67 -1.67 6.44
CA SER A 31 -17.68 -1.36 5.44
C SER A 31 -17.08 -0.70 4.21
N LEU A 32 -16.03 0.12 4.34
CA LEU A 32 -15.45 0.84 3.21
C LEU A 32 -14.67 -0.05 2.25
N TYR A 33 -14.27 -1.26 2.68
CA TYR A 33 -13.64 -2.23 1.78
C TYR A 33 -14.57 -2.77 0.69
N ASN A 34 -15.87 -2.48 0.75
CA ASN A 34 -16.85 -2.85 -0.27
C ASN A 34 -17.43 -1.61 -0.99
N CYS A 35 -16.77 -0.45 -0.87
CA CYS A 35 -17.21 0.76 -1.53
C CYS A 35 -16.99 0.65 -3.03
N GLU A 36 -18.07 0.58 -3.81
CA GLU A 36 -18.02 0.42 -5.27
C GLU A 36 -17.70 1.73 -6.02
N THR A 37 -17.69 2.87 -5.35
CA THR A 37 -17.41 4.17 -5.99
C THR A 37 -16.00 4.68 -5.71
N LEU A 38 -15.30 4.10 -4.74
CA LEU A 38 -14.01 4.60 -4.30
C LEU A 38 -12.91 4.21 -5.29
N GLU A 39 -12.31 5.22 -5.92
CA GLU A 39 -11.26 5.07 -6.93
C GLU A 39 -9.86 5.38 -6.37
N THR A 40 -9.77 6.27 -5.39
CA THR A 40 -8.52 6.66 -4.73
C THR A 40 -8.67 6.51 -3.22
N LEU A 41 -7.75 5.76 -2.60
CA LEU A 41 -7.66 5.59 -1.16
C LEU A 41 -6.27 5.97 -0.69
N LYS A 42 -6.20 6.94 0.22
CA LYS A 42 -4.95 7.39 0.86
C LYS A 42 -5.07 7.19 2.36
N LEU A 43 -4.24 6.32 2.93
CA LEU A 43 -4.20 6.05 4.37
C LEU A 43 -2.87 6.55 4.93
N ARG A 44 -2.92 7.26 6.06
CA ARG A 44 -1.73 7.83 6.69
C ARG A 44 -1.68 7.63 8.20
N ALA A 45 -0.45 7.50 8.71
CA ALA A 45 -0.09 7.42 10.11
C ALA A 45 -0.78 6.24 10.82
N TRP A 46 -1.34 6.41 12.02
CA TRP A 46 -1.81 5.35 12.92
C TRP A 46 -3.07 4.60 12.43
N VAL A 47 -3.28 4.48 11.13
CA VAL A 47 -4.33 3.65 10.55
C VAL A 47 -3.91 2.19 10.62
N LEU A 48 -4.71 1.37 11.30
CA LEU A 48 -4.57 -0.09 11.31
C LEU A 48 -5.36 -0.69 10.14
N VAL A 49 -4.61 -1.31 9.22
CA VAL A 49 -5.13 -2.11 8.11
C VAL A 49 -5.40 -3.53 8.63
N ASP A 50 -6.68 -3.81 8.85
CA ASP A 50 -7.25 -5.13 9.19
C ASP A 50 -8.27 -5.51 8.11
N VAL A 51 -7.79 -6.16 7.05
CA VAL A 51 -8.60 -6.51 5.88
C VAL A 51 -9.34 -7.82 6.14
N PRO A 52 -10.70 -7.84 6.10
CA PRO A 52 -11.44 -9.10 6.15
C PRO A 52 -11.24 -9.90 4.86
N SER A 53 -11.31 -11.23 4.92
CA SER A 53 -11.05 -12.13 3.78
C SER A 53 -11.97 -11.93 2.56
N GLN A 54 -13.09 -11.22 2.71
CA GLN A 54 -14.06 -10.92 1.65
C GLN A 54 -14.01 -9.47 1.13
N ALA A 55 -13.04 -8.65 1.59
CA ALA A 55 -12.89 -7.27 1.17
C ALA A 55 -12.70 -7.15 -0.35
N CYS A 56 -13.40 -6.22 -1.00
CA CYS A 56 -13.27 -6.01 -2.44
C CYS A 56 -13.52 -4.54 -2.85
N LEU A 57 -12.44 -3.79 -3.07
CA LEU A 57 -12.42 -2.42 -3.57
C LEU A 57 -12.31 -2.41 -5.10
N LYS A 58 -13.36 -2.86 -5.78
CA LYS A 58 -13.33 -3.11 -7.24
C LYS A 58 -13.04 -1.87 -8.08
N SER A 59 -13.46 -0.69 -7.64
CA SER A 59 -13.26 0.55 -8.40
C SER A 59 -11.93 1.24 -8.08
N LEU A 60 -11.18 0.73 -7.11
CA LEU A 60 -9.96 1.36 -6.67
C LEU A 60 -8.86 1.22 -7.73
N ARG A 61 -8.36 2.38 -8.19
CA ARG A 61 -7.25 2.51 -9.14
C ARG A 61 -5.99 3.05 -8.49
N THR A 62 -6.12 3.77 -7.36
CA THR A 62 -5.00 4.40 -6.68
C THR A 62 -5.03 4.10 -5.19
N LEU A 63 -3.95 3.54 -4.66
CA LEU A 63 -3.79 3.22 -3.24
C LEU A 63 -2.48 3.81 -2.73
N HIS A 64 -2.56 4.71 -1.75
CA HIS A 64 -1.39 5.25 -1.07
C HIS A 64 -1.41 4.86 0.41
N LEU A 65 -0.32 4.25 0.86
CA LEU A 65 -0.13 3.81 2.24
C LEU A 65 1.08 4.53 2.82
N HIS A 66 0.84 5.48 3.72
CA HIS A 66 1.87 6.28 4.35
C HIS A 66 1.97 5.96 5.85
N TYR A 67 2.99 5.19 6.24
CA TYR A 67 3.25 4.90 7.66
C TYR A 67 2.05 4.27 8.39
N VAL A 68 1.21 3.53 7.66
CA VAL A 68 0.11 2.72 8.23
C VAL A 68 0.67 1.57 9.04
N ASP A 69 -0.16 0.95 9.88
CA ASP A 69 0.11 -0.30 10.58
C ASP A 69 -0.68 -1.46 9.95
N TYR A 70 -0.10 -2.65 9.92
CA TYR A 70 -0.80 -3.89 9.53
C TYR A 70 -1.08 -4.75 10.75
N LYS A 71 -2.26 -5.35 10.82
CA LYS A 71 -2.61 -6.23 11.95
C LYS A 71 -1.75 -7.49 12.00
N ASP A 72 -1.45 -8.06 10.84
CA ASP A 72 -0.66 -9.29 10.69
C ASP A 72 -0.02 -9.36 9.30
N HIS A 73 0.80 -10.40 9.08
CA HIS A 73 1.49 -10.62 7.80
C HIS A 73 0.55 -10.84 6.61
N SER A 74 -0.71 -11.22 6.85
CA SER A 74 -1.70 -11.45 5.80
C SER A 74 -2.45 -10.16 5.40
N SER A 75 -2.42 -9.13 6.23
CA SER A 75 -3.24 -7.92 6.04
C SER A 75 -2.86 -7.13 4.78
N PHE A 76 -1.56 -6.99 4.48
CA PHE A 76 -1.09 -6.34 3.28
C PHE A 76 -1.43 -7.11 1.98
N PRO A 77 -1.10 -8.41 1.84
CA PRO A 77 -1.47 -9.15 0.63
C PRO A 77 -2.99 -9.26 0.46
N ASN A 78 -3.77 -9.39 1.54
CA ASN A 78 -5.23 -9.37 1.47
C ASN A 78 -5.76 -8.01 0.97
N LEU A 79 -5.14 -6.89 1.38
CA LEU A 79 -5.50 -5.56 0.88
C LEU A 79 -5.33 -5.49 -0.64
N LEU A 80 -4.17 -5.91 -1.13
CA LEU A 80 -3.85 -5.88 -2.56
C LEU A 80 -4.75 -6.83 -3.36
N PHE A 81 -4.98 -8.05 -2.85
CA PHE A 81 -5.90 -9.01 -3.46
C PHE A 81 -7.33 -8.46 -3.57
N GLY A 82 -7.76 -7.68 -2.58
CA GLY A 82 -9.06 -7.01 -2.59
C GLY A 82 -9.17 -5.85 -3.60
N CYS A 83 -8.09 -5.43 -4.26
CA CYS A 83 -8.06 -4.29 -5.19
C CYS A 83 -7.72 -4.74 -6.63
N PRO A 84 -8.62 -5.46 -7.33
CA PRO A 84 -8.29 -6.12 -8.60
C PRO A 84 -7.95 -5.16 -9.76
N ASN A 85 -8.40 -3.91 -9.70
CA ASN A 85 -8.18 -2.90 -10.75
C ASN A 85 -7.16 -1.83 -10.35
N LEU A 86 -6.32 -2.12 -9.36
CA LEU A 86 -5.34 -1.17 -8.84
C LEU A 86 -4.25 -0.88 -9.88
N GLU A 87 -4.12 0.39 -10.29
CA GLU A 87 -3.13 0.83 -11.29
C GLU A 87 -1.94 1.54 -10.66
N ASN A 88 -2.13 2.24 -9.54
CA ASN A 88 -1.10 3.04 -8.88
C ASN A 88 -0.99 2.66 -7.40
N LEU A 89 0.19 2.21 -6.99
CA LEU A 89 0.49 1.86 -5.61
C LEU A 89 1.66 2.72 -5.10
N LEU A 90 1.42 3.44 -4.01
CA LEU A 90 2.46 4.16 -3.28
C LEU A 90 2.59 3.57 -1.87
N LEU A 91 3.80 3.14 -1.54
CA LEU A 91 4.17 2.63 -0.23
C LEU A 91 5.18 3.57 0.41
N ARG A 92 4.97 3.91 1.67
CA ARG A 92 5.93 4.67 2.46
C ARG A 92 6.02 4.09 3.86
N HIS A 93 7.16 3.48 4.16
CA HIS A 93 7.42 2.74 5.39
C HIS A 93 8.57 3.38 6.18
N ASN A 94 8.49 3.33 7.51
CA ASN A 94 9.58 3.78 8.38
C ASN A 94 10.11 2.67 9.30
N GLN A 95 9.27 1.72 9.76
CA GLN A 95 9.68 0.68 10.72
C GLN A 95 8.84 -0.60 10.57
N TYR A 96 9.35 -1.59 9.83
CA TYR A 96 8.76 -2.93 9.76
C TYR A 96 9.82 -4.02 9.94
N TYR A 97 9.71 -4.77 11.04
CA TYR A 97 10.63 -5.83 11.43
C TYR A 97 10.14 -7.19 10.91
N GLY A 98 11.00 -7.95 10.24
CA GLY A 98 10.77 -9.35 9.84
C GLY A 98 9.75 -9.58 8.73
N GLN A 99 9.28 -8.54 8.04
CA GLN A 99 8.23 -8.66 7.03
C GLN A 99 8.76 -8.58 5.59
N ILE A 100 8.25 -9.47 4.75
CA ILE A 100 8.34 -9.36 3.28
C ILE A 100 7.04 -8.74 2.77
N PHE A 101 7.14 -7.71 1.94
CA PHE A 101 5.99 -7.13 1.25
C PHE A 101 5.87 -7.72 -0.16
N THR A 102 4.98 -8.69 -0.31
CA THR A 102 4.65 -9.26 -1.63
C THR A 102 3.62 -8.39 -2.34
N ILE A 103 4.02 -7.81 -3.46
CA ILE A 103 3.20 -6.97 -4.35
C ILE A 103 2.81 -7.82 -5.56
N ALA A 104 1.71 -8.56 -5.41
CA ALA A 104 1.16 -9.42 -6.46
C ALA A 104 -0.12 -8.80 -7.02
N VAL A 105 0.02 -7.88 -7.98
CA VAL A 105 -1.10 -7.08 -8.54
C VAL A 105 -0.98 -7.03 -10.05
N PRO A 106 -1.74 -7.86 -10.80
CA PRO A 106 -1.63 -7.93 -12.25
C PRO A 106 -1.93 -6.63 -13.00
N SER A 107 -2.82 -5.80 -12.47
CA SER A 107 -3.25 -4.53 -13.08
C SER A 107 -2.34 -3.34 -12.78
N LEU A 108 -1.34 -3.52 -11.91
CA LEU A 108 -0.49 -2.43 -11.42
C LEU A 108 0.40 -1.89 -12.54
N ARG A 109 0.36 -0.57 -12.76
CA ARG A 109 1.14 0.14 -13.79
C ARG A 109 2.27 0.98 -13.19
N THR A 110 2.03 1.56 -12.02
CA THR A 110 2.99 2.42 -11.31
C THR A 110 3.17 1.93 -9.88
N LEU A 111 4.41 1.69 -9.50
CA LEU A 111 4.80 1.37 -8.14
C LEU A 111 5.82 2.40 -7.63
N THR A 112 5.48 3.05 -6.52
CA THR A 112 6.41 3.95 -5.81
C THR A 112 6.63 3.46 -4.39
N ILE A 113 7.88 3.26 -4.00
CA ILE A 113 8.27 2.82 -2.67
C ILE A 113 9.21 3.86 -2.07
N TYR A 114 8.84 4.39 -0.90
CA TYR A 114 9.71 5.15 -0.03
C TYR A 114 10.07 4.28 1.17
N ASP A 115 11.29 3.76 1.16
CA ASP A 115 11.79 2.91 2.23
C ASP A 115 12.94 3.61 2.94
N TYR A 116 12.68 4.10 4.16
CA TYR A 116 13.71 4.70 5.01
C TYR A 116 14.04 3.83 6.22
N ASN A 117 13.71 2.53 6.19
CA ASN A 117 14.04 1.60 7.27
C ASN A 117 15.55 1.57 7.51
N ASP A 118 15.95 1.29 8.75
CA ASP A 118 17.35 1.25 9.14
C ASP A 118 18.10 -0.04 8.73
N GLY A 119 17.37 -0.99 8.13
CA GLY A 119 17.91 -2.17 7.47
C GLY A 119 18.21 -3.34 8.40
N LYS A 120 17.94 -3.24 9.71
CA LYS A 120 18.35 -4.30 10.65
C LYS A 120 17.46 -5.53 10.68
N ASP A 121 16.21 -5.43 10.23
CA ASP A 121 15.26 -6.56 10.25
C ASP A 121 14.27 -6.55 9.07
N PHE A 122 14.39 -5.60 8.14
CA PHE A 122 13.52 -5.54 6.98
C PHE A 122 13.99 -6.52 5.90
N VAL A 123 13.12 -7.44 5.49
CA VAL A 123 13.51 -8.52 4.55
C VAL A 123 13.48 -8.02 3.11
N GLY A 124 12.42 -7.30 2.72
CA GLY A 124 12.34 -6.73 1.38
C GLY A 124 10.95 -6.72 0.76
N TYR A 125 10.94 -6.41 -0.53
CA TYR A 125 9.78 -6.44 -1.41
C TYR A 125 9.93 -7.55 -2.44
N VAL A 126 8.83 -8.23 -2.74
CA VAL A 126 8.72 -9.17 -3.86
C VAL A 126 7.68 -8.62 -4.83
N ILE A 127 8.07 -8.36 -6.07
CA ILE A 127 7.22 -7.70 -7.07
C ILE A 127 6.82 -8.72 -8.15
N ASN A 128 5.53 -8.99 -8.23
CA ASN A 128 4.88 -9.78 -9.28
C ASN A 128 3.71 -8.96 -9.86
N ALA A 129 4.04 -8.12 -10.83
CA ALA A 129 3.15 -7.14 -11.43
C ALA A 129 3.38 -7.12 -12.95
N PRO A 130 2.75 -8.02 -13.71
CA PRO A 130 3.01 -8.20 -15.15
C PRO A 130 2.81 -6.94 -16.00
N SER A 131 1.87 -6.05 -15.63
CA SER A 131 1.59 -4.80 -16.35
C SER A 131 2.33 -3.57 -15.79
N LEU A 132 3.32 -3.78 -14.91
CA LEU A 132 4.08 -2.69 -14.30
C LEU A 132 4.95 -2.00 -15.35
N LYS A 133 4.80 -0.68 -15.49
CA LYS A 133 5.54 0.15 -16.45
C LYS A 133 6.55 1.07 -15.79
N TYR A 134 6.22 1.59 -14.61
CA TYR A 134 7.02 2.59 -13.90
C TYR A 134 7.30 2.13 -12.47
N LEU A 135 8.57 1.98 -12.14
CA LEU A 135 9.04 1.63 -10.80
C LEU A 135 9.86 2.79 -10.23
N ASN A 136 9.47 3.29 -9.06
CA ASN A 136 10.21 4.32 -8.34
C ASN A 136 10.52 3.83 -6.94
N ILE A 137 11.79 3.80 -6.58
CA ILE A 137 12.25 3.33 -5.29
C ILE A 137 13.18 4.39 -4.71
N HIS A 138 12.86 4.89 -3.52
CA HIS A 138 13.65 5.89 -2.84
C HIS A 138 14.01 5.46 -1.42
N GLY A 139 15.21 5.81 -0.99
CA GLY A 139 15.64 5.68 0.41
C GLY A 139 16.30 4.35 0.77
N PHE A 140 16.38 3.40 -0.17
CA PHE A 140 16.94 2.07 0.06
C PHE A 140 18.35 2.16 0.66
N LYS A 141 18.54 1.55 1.84
CA LYS A 141 19.87 1.38 2.45
C LYS A 141 20.62 0.16 1.92
N ALA A 142 19.92 -0.91 1.58
CA ALA A 142 20.50 -2.13 1.01
C ALA A 142 19.78 -2.51 -0.29
N LEU A 143 20.53 -2.69 -1.38
CA LEU A 143 19.96 -3.00 -2.70
C LEU A 143 19.35 -4.41 -2.81
N ASN A 144 19.68 -5.32 -1.89
CA ASN A 144 19.23 -6.71 -1.94
C ASN A 144 17.81 -6.92 -1.36
N CYS A 145 17.12 -5.84 -0.99
CA CYS A 145 15.79 -5.88 -0.38
C CYS A 145 14.65 -5.80 -1.41
N CYS A 146 14.90 -5.98 -2.71
CA CYS A 146 13.86 -5.96 -3.74
C CYS A 146 14.09 -7.07 -4.77
N LEU A 147 13.15 -8.02 -4.85
CA LEU A 147 13.12 -9.08 -5.84
C LEU A 147 11.98 -8.81 -6.83
N ILE A 148 12.30 -8.70 -8.11
CA ILE A 148 11.30 -8.62 -9.18
C ILE A 148 11.14 -10.02 -9.77
N GLU A 149 10.04 -10.68 -9.46
CA GLU A 149 9.73 -12.02 -9.99
C GLU A 149 9.12 -11.93 -11.39
N ASN A 150 8.27 -10.93 -11.64
CA ASN A 150 7.54 -10.81 -12.90
C ASN A 150 7.11 -9.35 -13.15
N ALA A 151 7.76 -8.70 -14.11
CA ALA A 151 7.41 -7.35 -14.59
C ALA A 151 7.93 -7.13 -16.03
N PRO A 152 7.47 -7.91 -17.04
CA PRO A 152 7.97 -7.86 -18.41
C PRO A 152 7.65 -6.54 -19.14
N GLU A 153 6.64 -5.78 -18.70
CA GLU A 153 6.28 -4.48 -19.30
C GLU A 153 7.03 -3.29 -18.68
N LEU A 154 8.00 -3.52 -17.80
CA LEU A 154 8.71 -2.45 -17.11
C LEU A 154 9.50 -1.59 -18.11
N VAL A 155 9.14 -0.31 -18.21
CA VAL A 155 9.75 0.66 -19.14
C VAL A 155 10.80 1.50 -18.41
N GLU A 156 10.48 1.96 -17.22
CA GLU A 156 11.34 2.88 -16.45
C GLU A 156 11.45 2.43 -14.99
N ALA A 157 12.67 2.45 -14.48
CA ALA A 157 12.97 2.20 -13.08
C ALA A 157 13.91 3.28 -12.55
N ASN A 158 13.46 4.03 -11.55
CA ASN A 158 14.28 4.98 -10.81
C ASN A 158 14.54 4.43 -9.40
N ILE A 159 15.81 4.31 -9.02
CA ILE A 159 16.23 3.73 -7.73
C ILE A 159 17.27 4.64 -7.09
N ASP A 160 16.85 5.37 -6.05
CA ASP A 160 17.70 6.27 -5.29
C ASP A 160 18.07 5.67 -3.93
N LYS A 161 19.37 5.65 -3.62
CA LYS A 161 19.86 5.27 -2.29
C LYS A 161 19.71 6.42 -1.30
N SER A 162 19.39 6.11 -0.05
CA SER A 162 19.52 7.09 1.04
C SER A 162 21.01 7.31 1.35
N LEU A 163 21.56 8.46 0.96
CA LEU A 163 22.84 8.95 1.48
C LEU A 163 22.59 9.42 2.93
N ARG A 164 23.04 8.64 3.92
CA ARG A 164 23.25 9.11 5.28
C ARG A 164 24.70 8.94 5.64
#